data_AF-A0A958VHP3-F1
#
_entry.id   AF-A0A958VHP3-F1
#
_cell.length_a   1.000
_cell.length_b   1.000
_cell.length_c   1.000
_cell.angle_alpha   90.00
_cell.angle_beta   90.00
_cell.angle_gamma   90.00
#
_symmetry.space_group_name_H-M   'P 1'
#
loop_
_entity.id
_entity.type
_entity.pdbx_description
1 polymer ?
#
loop_
_entity_poly.entity_id
_entity_poly.type
_entity_poly.pdbx_seq_one_letter_code
_entity_poly.pdbx_strand_id
1 'polypeptide(L)'
;MKQSFMNSIPPVNYPRFAVWLAVIVASITSLVQGGSNKQGPCEWHDQEKFLAEIKEVTFLDFNESGDSLFTVILQLDRGSLSDKPFDLGKFKKIDITRDFVSRNKIQVGYSFTGRITDLKSGNCETPVVAFDQKLR
;
A
#
# COMPACT_ATOMS: atom_id res chain seq x y z
N MET A 1 26.69 -41.71 46.51
CA MET A 1 26.00 -41.08 45.36
C MET A 1 24.93 -42.02 44.85
N LYS A 2 23.70 -41.48 44.66
CA LYS A 2 22.57 -41.97 43.85
C LYS A 2 22.19 -43.46 43.92
N GLN A 3 21.03 -43.70 44.52
CA GLN A 3 19.80 -44.26 43.93
C GLN A 3 18.83 -44.42 45.11
N SER A 4 17.55 -44.08 45.02
CA SER A 4 16.58 -44.82 44.23
C SER A 4 15.16 -44.26 44.49
N PHE A 5 14.22 -44.75 43.70
CA PHE A 5 12.77 -44.77 43.88
C PHE A 5 11.90 -43.65 43.29
N MET A 6 11.33 -44.03 42.15
CA MET A 6 9.96 -43.80 41.71
C MET A 6 8.95 -43.68 42.86
N ASN A 7 7.99 -42.78 42.70
CA ASN A 7 6.63 -42.86 43.27
C ASN A 7 5.78 -41.77 42.60
N SER A 8 4.79 -42.13 41.78
CA SER A 8 3.44 -42.62 42.13
C SER A 8 2.45 -41.46 42.33
N ILE A 9 1.31 -41.62 41.65
CA ILE A 9 0.19 -40.70 41.50
C ILE A 9 -0.46 -40.42 42.86
N PRO A 10 -1.10 -39.25 43.06
CA PRO A 10 -2.51 -39.35 43.42
C PRO A 10 -3.42 -38.39 42.63
N PRO A 11 -4.72 -38.70 42.53
CA PRO A 11 -5.69 -37.85 41.85
C PRO A 11 -6.74 -37.24 42.80
N VAL A 12 -7.57 -36.40 42.18
CA VAL A 12 -8.96 -36.00 42.46
C VAL A 12 -9.30 -34.97 43.57
N ASN A 13 -10.07 -34.00 43.08
CA ASN A 13 -11.32 -33.41 43.55
C ASN A 13 -11.38 -32.35 44.66
N TYR A 14 -12.08 -31.29 44.28
CA TYR A 14 -12.40 -30.03 44.94
C TYR A 14 -13.13 -30.17 46.29
N PRO A 15 -13.16 -29.06 47.05
CA PRO A 15 -14.49 -28.52 47.34
C PRO A 15 -14.61 -27.00 47.18
N ARG A 16 -15.80 -26.66 46.66
CA ARG A 16 -16.63 -25.46 46.86
C ARG A 16 -16.18 -24.55 48.01
N PHE A 17 -16.06 -23.24 47.77
CA PHE A 17 -16.62 -22.15 48.59
C PHE A 17 -16.37 -20.77 47.93
N ALA A 18 -17.36 -19.88 48.06
CA ALA A 18 -17.32 -18.41 47.97
C ALA A 18 -16.89 -17.80 46.62
N VAL A 19 -17.80 -17.34 45.76
CA VAL A 19 -18.40 -15.98 45.81
C VAL A 19 -17.35 -14.94 46.21
N TRP A 20 -16.76 -14.25 45.22
CA TRP A 20 -16.44 -12.83 45.34
C TRP A 20 -16.43 -12.21 43.93
N LEU A 21 -17.44 -11.36 43.69
CA LEU A 21 -17.47 -10.35 42.65
C LEU A 21 -16.37 -9.33 42.92
N ALA A 22 -15.55 -9.04 41.91
CA ALA A 22 -14.81 -7.78 41.84
C ALA A 22 -14.82 -7.30 40.39
N VAL A 23 -15.88 -6.57 40.07
CA VAL A 23 -15.96 -5.71 38.88
C VAL A 23 -15.03 -4.53 39.14
N ILE A 24 -13.88 -4.49 38.46
CA ILE A 24 -13.05 -3.28 38.37
C ILE A 24 -13.16 -2.80 36.92
N VAL A 25 -14.18 -1.99 36.64
CA VAL A 25 -14.22 -1.17 35.43
C VAL A 25 -13.35 0.06 35.72
N ALA A 26 -12.05 -0.08 35.52
CA ALA A 26 -11.16 1.06 35.41
C ALA A 26 -11.33 1.66 34.01
N SER A 27 -12.29 2.58 33.88
CA SER A 27 -12.47 3.42 32.70
C SER A 27 -11.27 4.36 32.56
N ILE A 28 -10.17 3.86 32.01
CA ILE A 28 -9.13 4.71 31.43
C ILE A 28 -9.68 5.16 30.08
N THR A 29 -10.52 6.19 30.09
CA THR A 29 -10.76 7.00 28.91
C THR A 29 -9.48 7.79 28.65
N SER A 30 -8.54 7.17 27.95
CA SER A 30 -7.55 7.91 27.18
C SER A 30 -8.32 8.79 26.21
N LEU A 31 -8.34 10.10 26.52
CA LEU A 31 -8.54 11.14 25.53
C LEU A 31 -7.51 10.91 24.42
N VAL A 32 -7.92 10.17 23.39
CA VAL A 32 -7.31 10.26 22.08
C VAL A 32 -7.59 11.69 21.63
N GLN A 33 -6.68 12.61 21.96
CA GLN A 33 -6.53 13.84 21.20
C GLN A 33 -6.08 13.41 19.81
N GLY A 34 -7.06 13.03 18.97
CA GLY A 34 -6.88 12.99 17.55
C GLY A 34 -6.46 14.38 17.14
N GLY A 35 -5.18 14.54 16.79
CA GLY A 35 -4.66 15.74 16.16
C GLY A 35 -5.50 15.99 14.91
N SER A 36 -6.51 16.83 15.05
CA SER A 36 -7.38 17.21 13.96
C SER A 36 -6.58 18.22 13.14
N ASN A 37 -5.72 17.71 12.26
CA ASN A 37 -5.29 18.49 11.12
C ASN A 37 -6.59 18.92 10.44
N LYS A 38 -6.95 20.20 10.54
CA LYS A 38 -8.14 20.74 9.91
C LYS A 38 -7.99 20.53 8.40
N GLN A 39 -8.52 19.42 7.90
CA GLN A 39 -8.61 19.14 6.48
C GLN A 39 -9.72 20.03 5.95
N GLY A 40 -9.32 21.19 5.42
CA GLY A 40 -10.18 21.93 4.52
C GLY A 40 -10.51 21.06 3.30
N PRO A 41 -11.62 21.34 2.60
CA PRO A 41 -11.93 20.65 1.34
C PRO A 41 -10.75 20.81 0.37
N CYS A 42 -10.40 19.75 -0.35
CA CYS A 42 -9.35 19.83 -1.36
C CYS A 42 -9.88 20.53 -2.60
N GLU A 43 -9.20 21.62 -2.97
CA GLU A 43 -9.46 22.31 -4.23
C GLU A 43 -8.47 21.78 -5.27
N TRP A 44 -8.96 21.58 -6.49
CA TRP A 44 -8.18 20.99 -7.57
C TRP A 44 -8.08 21.96 -8.74
N HIS A 45 -6.99 21.88 -9.48
CA HIS A 45 -6.90 22.50 -10.80
C HIS A 45 -7.81 21.79 -11.80
N ASP A 46 -8.06 22.45 -12.93
CA ASP A 46 -8.77 21.82 -14.03
C ASP A 46 -8.02 20.58 -14.51
N GLN A 47 -8.78 19.59 -14.98
CA GLN A 47 -8.22 18.33 -15.42
C GLN A 47 -7.50 18.50 -16.77
N GLU A 48 -6.21 18.22 -16.79
CA GLU A 48 -5.38 18.30 -17.99
C GLU A 48 -5.25 16.93 -18.66
N LYS A 49 -5.22 16.91 -19.99
CA LYS A 49 -4.87 15.69 -20.75
C LYS A 49 -3.36 15.58 -20.89
N PHE A 50 -2.83 14.38 -20.76
CA PHE A 50 -1.42 14.10 -20.98
C PHE A 50 -1.21 12.94 -21.96
N LEU A 51 -0.02 12.91 -22.54
CA LEU A 51 0.60 11.77 -23.19
C LEU A 51 1.77 11.28 -22.31
N ALA A 52 1.78 9.99 -21.98
CA ALA A 52 2.80 9.34 -21.18
C ALA A 52 3.61 8.36 -22.04
N GLU A 53 4.84 8.71 -22.37
CA GLU A 53 5.73 7.89 -23.19
C GLU A 53 6.57 6.94 -22.32
N ILE A 54 6.67 5.68 -22.73
CA ILE A 54 7.56 4.71 -22.10
C ILE A 54 8.99 4.98 -22.55
N LYS A 55 9.83 5.46 -21.63
CA LYS A 55 11.25 5.73 -21.88
C LYS A 55 12.13 4.52 -21.67
N GLU A 56 11.78 3.67 -20.72
CA GLU A 56 12.60 2.52 -20.34
C GLU A 56 11.76 1.38 -19.80
N VAL A 57 12.16 0.15 -20.14
CA VAL A 57 11.64 -1.09 -19.57
C VAL A 57 12.83 -1.96 -19.23
N THR A 58 13.11 -2.16 -17.94
CA THR A 58 14.27 -2.90 -17.46
C THR A 58 13.86 -4.05 -16.55
N PHE A 59 14.54 -5.18 -16.69
CA PHE A 59 14.39 -6.29 -15.75
C PHE A 59 14.94 -5.87 -14.39
N LEU A 60 14.17 -6.14 -13.33
CA LEU A 60 14.53 -5.80 -11.95
C LEU A 60 15.01 -7.04 -11.20
N ASP A 61 14.12 -8.02 -11.00
CA ASP A 61 14.40 -9.25 -10.25
C ASP A 61 13.28 -10.29 -10.52
N PHE A 62 13.24 -11.37 -9.75
CA PHE A 62 12.12 -12.31 -9.67
C PHE A 62 11.32 -12.11 -8.38
N ASN A 63 10.01 -12.33 -8.43
CA ASN A 63 9.18 -12.39 -7.22
C ASN A 63 9.27 -13.76 -6.53
N GLU A 64 8.62 -13.93 -5.38
CA GLU A 64 8.61 -15.18 -4.60
C GLU A 64 8.04 -16.39 -5.38
N SER A 65 7.23 -16.13 -6.42
CA SER A 65 6.68 -17.15 -7.31
C SER A 65 7.58 -17.47 -8.51
N GLY A 66 8.73 -16.80 -8.64
CA GLY A 66 9.66 -16.96 -9.76
C GLY A 66 9.26 -16.21 -11.03
N ASP A 67 8.30 -15.28 -10.99
CA ASP A 67 7.94 -14.43 -12.13
C ASP A 67 8.86 -13.22 -12.22
N SER A 68 9.17 -12.78 -13.45
CA SER A 68 10.06 -11.66 -13.71
C SER A 68 9.37 -10.33 -13.39
N LEU A 69 10.04 -9.52 -12.59
CA LEU A 69 9.69 -8.14 -12.27
C LEU A 69 10.45 -7.17 -13.18
N PHE A 70 9.76 -6.10 -13.54
CA PHE A 70 10.28 -5.05 -14.40
C PHE A 70 10.13 -3.68 -13.75
N THR A 71 11.02 -2.77 -14.11
CA THR A 71 10.87 -1.33 -13.90
C THR A 71 10.40 -0.72 -15.22
N VAL A 72 9.36 0.11 -15.17
CA VAL A 72 8.83 0.82 -16.35
C VAL A 72 8.86 2.31 -16.09
N ILE A 73 9.71 3.03 -16.82
CA ILE A 73 9.86 4.48 -16.68
C ILE A 73 8.99 5.19 -17.70
N LEU A 74 8.13 6.08 -17.20
CA LEU A 74 7.25 6.92 -18.00
C LEU A 74 7.69 8.38 -17.92
N GLN A 75 7.46 9.11 -19.00
CA GLN A 75 7.60 10.56 -19.07
C GLN A 75 6.28 11.17 -19.54
N LEU A 76 5.70 12.07 -18.74
CA LEU A 76 4.53 12.84 -19.14
C LEU A 76 4.94 14.11 -19.88
N ASP A 77 4.08 14.58 -20.78
CA ASP A 77 4.25 15.85 -21.49
C ASP A 77 3.55 17.04 -20.78
N ARG A 78 2.66 16.76 -19.82
CA ARG A 78 1.81 17.74 -19.11
C ARG A 78 1.58 17.40 -17.63
N GLY A 79 1.16 18.40 -16.87
CA GLY A 79 0.86 18.34 -15.43
C GLY A 79 2.09 18.22 -14.52
N SER A 80 1.90 18.14 -13.21
CA SER A 80 3.00 18.15 -12.24
C SER A 80 4.05 17.02 -12.36
N LEU A 81 3.74 15.94 -13.08
CA LEU A 81 4.68 14.84 -13.36
C LEU A 81 5.46 15.01 -14.67
N SER A 82 5.29 16.12 -15.41
CA SER A 82 6.01 16.33 -16.68
C SER A 82 7.48 16.71 -16.51
N ASP A 83 7.90 17.15 -15.32
CA ASP A 83 9.26 17.66 -15.15
C ASP A 83 10.31 16.55 -15.16
N LYS A 84 9.95 15.33 -14.74
CA LYS A 84 10.89 14.22 -14.61
C LYS A 84 10.24 12.87 -14.92
N PRO A 85 11.00 11.92 -15.48
CA PRO A 85 10.53 10.57 -15.63
C PRO A 85 10.28 9.92 -14.27
N PHE A 86 9.31 9.01 -14.20
CA PHE A 86 8.97 8.28 -12.99
C PHE A 86 8.65 6.82 -13.28
N ASP A 87 8.75 6.00 -12.24
CA ASP A 87 8.47 4.58 -12.26
C ASP A 87 6.96 4.32 -12.10
N LEU A 88 6.36 3.68 -13.11
CA LEU A 88 4.93 3.35 -13.14
C LEU A 88 4.53 2.42 -11.99
N GLY A 89 5.34 1.40 -11.69
CA GLY A 89 5.07 0.42 -10.64
C GLY A 89 5.04 1.09 -9.27
N LYS A 90 6.05 1.91 -8.97
CA LYS A 90 6.09 2.69 -7.72
C LYS A 90 4.94 3.69 -7.64
N PHE A 91 4.62 4.37 -8.73
CA PHE A 91 3.53 5.35 -8.77
C PHE A 91 2.16 4.70 -8.51
N LYS A 92 1.90 3.53 -9.12
CA LYS A 92 0.65 2.78 -8.91
C LYS A 92 0.67 1.86 -7.69
N LYS A 93 1.81 1.75 -7.00
CA LYS A 93 2.05 0.84 -5.87
C LYS A 93 1.72 -0.62 -6.27
N ILE A 94 2.18 -1.03 -7.46
CA ILE A 94 2.02 -2.39 -8.00
C ILE A 94 3.35 -2.94 -8.50
N ASP A 95 3.47 -4.26 -8.47
CA ASP A 95 4.57 -4.97 -9.13
C ASP A 95 4.28 -5.11 -10.63
N ILE A 96 5.26 -4.75 -11.44
CA ILE A 96 5.16 -4.89 -12.90
C ILE A 96 5.75 -6.23 -13.29
N THR A 97 4.90 -7.22 -13.53
CA THR A 97 5.33 -8.56 -13.94
C THR A 97 5.49 -8.69 -15.46
N ARG A 98 6.12 -9.77 -15.91
CA ARG A 98 6.20 -10.13 -17.35
C ARG A 98 4.82 -10.16 -18.00
N ASP A 99 3.86 -10.73 -17.30
CA ASP A 99 2.49 -10.88 -17.75
C ASP A 99 1.78 -9.51 -17.89
N PHE A 100 2.01 -8.59 -16.95
CA PHE A 100 1.55 -7.21 -17.04
C PHE A 100 2.18 -6.48 -18.26
N VAL A 101 3.49 -6.60 -18.46
CA VAL A 101 4.19 -6.01 -19.61
C VAL A 101 3.61 -6.52 -20.93
N SER A 102 3.40 -7.83 -21.04
CA SER A 102 2.88 -8.48 -22.24
C SER A 102 1.43 -8.06 -22.55
N ARG A 103 0.53 -8.14 -21.56
CA ARG A 103 -0.89 -7.80 -21.75
C ARG A 103 -1.11 -6.34 -22.12
N ASN A 104 -0.35 -5.44 -21.49
CA ASN A 104 -0.49 -4.01 -21.71
C ASN A 104 0.39 -3.49 -22.86
N LYS A 105 1.08 -4.40 -23.58
CA LYS A 105 1.97 -4.09 -24.71
C LYS A 105 2.99 -3.00 -24.36
N ILE A 106 3.55 -3.09 -23.15
CA ILE A 106 4.52 -2.11 -22.66
C ILE A 106 5.83 -2.29 -23.42
N GLN A 107 6.17 -1.29 -24.22
CA GLN A 107 7.37 -1.25 -25.05
C GLN A 107 7.91 0.17 -25.09
N VAL A 108 9.24 0.33 -25.16
CA VAL A 108 9.87 1.65 -25.28
C VAL A 108 9.35 2.39 -26.52
N GLY A 109 9.05 3.68 -26.35
CA GLY A 109 8.49 4.55 -27.39
C GLY A 109 6.96 4.45 -27.54
N TYR A 110 6.30 3.47 -26.92
CA TYR A 110 4.85 3.45 -26.87
C TYR A 110 4.35 4.51 -25.89
N SER A 111 3.16 5.03 -26.16
CA SER A 111 2.56 6.08 -25.35
C SER A 111 1.16 5.68 -24.87
N PHE A 112 0.85 6.08 -23.65
CA PHE A 112 -0.48 6.05 -23.07
C PHE A 112 -1.04 7.45 -23.00
N THR A 113 -2.35 7.57 -22.92
CA THR A 113 -3.03 8.85 -22.73
C THR A 113 -3.75 8.82 -21.41
N GLY A 114 -4.00 9.99 -20.86
CA GLY A 114 -4.80 10.07 -19.67
C GLY A 114 -5.06 11.50 -19.27
N ARG A 115 -5.47 11.62 -18.02
CA ARG A 115 -5.78 12.88 -17.39
C ARG A 115 -5.13 12.99 -16.03
N ILE A 116 -4.55 14.15 -15.78
CA ILE A 116 -3.92 14.51 -14.53
C ILE A 116 -4.69 15.67 -13.90
N THR A 117 -4.87 15.59 -12.60
CA THR A 117 -5.52 16.63 -11.81
C THR A 117 -4.62 16.95 -10.62
N ASP A 118 -4.11 18.17 -10.63
CA ASP A 118 -3.19 18.68 -9.62
C ASP A 118 -3.94 19.37 -8.48
N LEU A 119 -3.42 19.26 -7.26
CA LEU A 119 -3.99 19.92 -6.10
C LEU A 119 -3.71 21.42 -6.15
N LYS A 120 -4.76 22.23 -6.03
CA LYS A 120 -4.68 23.68 -5.93
C LYS A 120 -4.52 24.12 -4.48
N SER A 121 -5.27 23.52 -3.56
CA SER A 121 -5.17 23.79 -2.12
C SER A 121 -5.69 22.62 -1.27
N GLY A 122 -5.20 22.52 -0.03
CA GLY A 122 -5.52 21.42 0.89
C GLY A 122 -4.35 20.45 1.09
N ASN A 123 -4.67 19.25 1.57
CA ASN A 123 -3.70 18.24 2.01
C ASN A 123 -4.07 16.83 1.53
N CYS A 124 -4.72 16.73 0.37
CA CYS A 124 -4.99 15.46 -0.31
C CYS A 124 -3.76 14.88 -1.02
N GLU A 125 -3.80 13.57 -1.29
CA GLU A 125 -2.81 12.91 -2.15
C GLU A 125 -2.91 13.50 -3.57
N THR A 126 -1.77 13.95 -4.10
CA THR A 126 -1.65 14.62 -5.39
C THR A 126 -0.36 14.17 -6.08
N PRO A 127 -0.32 14.10 -7.41
CA PRO A 127 -1.43 14.33 -8.35
C PRO A 127 -2.34 13.12 -8.54
N VAL A 128 -3.59 13.37 -8.94
CA VAL A 128 -4.52 12.30 -9.33
C VAL A 128 -4.34 12.00 -10.81
N VAL A 129 -3.90 10.79 -11.14
CA VAL A 129 -3.60 10.36 -12.52
C VAL A 129 -4.50 9.21 -12.94
N ALA A 130 -5.32 9.45 -13.96
CA ALA A 130 -6.18 8.47 -14.60
C ALA A 130 -5.71 8.21 -16.03
N PHE A 131 -5.25 7.00 -16.32
CA PHE A 131 -4.97 6.58 -17.69
C PHE A 131 -6.27 6.21 -18.41
N ASP A 132 -6.39 6.56 -19.68
CA ASP A 132 -7.55 6.20 -20.50
C ASP A 132 -7.58 4.67 -20.76
N GLN A 133 -6.40 4.06 -20.85
CA GLN A 133 -6.24 2.62 -20.98
C GLN A 133 -6.39 1.95 -19.62
N LYS A 134 -7.20 0.89 -19.54
CA LYS A 134 -7.27 0.04 -18.34
C LYS A 134 -6.05 -0.88 -18.32
N LEU A 135 -5.01 -0.44 -17.61
CA LEU A 135 -3.82 -1.26 -17.35
C LEU A 135 -4.22 -2.43 -16.43
N ARG A 136 -4.00 -3.68 -16.86
CA ARG A 136 -4.40 -4.92 -16.13
C ARG A 136 -3.29 -5.95 -16.04
#